data_AF-A0A920WB73-F1
#
_entry.id   AF-A0A920WB73-F1
#
_cell.length_a   1.000
_cell.length_b   1.000
_cell.length_c   1.000
_cell.angle_alpha   90.00
_cell.angle_beta   90.00
_cell.angle_gamma   90.00
#
_symmetry.space_group_name_H-M   'P 1'
#
loop_
_entity.id
_entity.type
_entity.pdbx_description
1 polymer ?
#
loop_
_entity_poly.entity_id
_entity_poly.type
_entity_poly.pdbx_seq_one_letter_code
_entity_poly.pdbx_strand_id
1 'polypeptide(L)'
;MVQKHRLYKDLSYLWPLISPPGESLEEAIIWNEILLNNLGEGPHRILDLGVGGGHLLSHLTYANQTTAVDISNEMLSLSKKLNPDVIHYQGDMRNIRLDQIYDAVLIHDSISYLLNEQELFDTFVTAKHHLRKDGVLLLGPDWTKESFPGTTVMHWIKETARRTNMYRTSI
;
A
#
# COMPACT_ATOMS: atom_id res chain seq x y z
N MET A 1 18.38 0.15 -26.25
CA MET A 1 17.02 0.17 -25.68
C MET A 1 17.11 0.67 -24.25
N VAL A 2 16.21 1.56 -23.81
CA VAL A 2 16.17 2.03 -22.42
C VAL A 2 15.57 0.94 -21.55
N GLN A 3 16.25 0.56 -20.47
CA GLN A 3 15.73 -0.39 -19.49
C GLN A 3 14.46 0.18 -18.84
N LYS A 4 13.37 -0.59 -18.80
CA LYS A 4 12.12 -0.21 -18.12
C LYS A 4 12.23 -0.46 -16.62
N HIS A 5 11.47 0.31 -15.81
CA HIS A 5 11.35 0.12 -14.36
C HIS A 5 12.68 0.21 -13.59
N ARG A 6 13.60 1.08 -14.05
CA ARG A 6 14.95 1.25 -13.45
C ARG A 6 14.93 1.61 -11.97
N LEU A 7 13.88 2.32 -11.53
CA LEU A 7 13.70 2.70 -10.13
C LEU A 7 13.61 1.47 -9.20
N TYR A 8 13.11 0.33 -9.68
CA TYR A 8 13.08 -0.93 -8.92
C TYR A 8 14.30 -1.83 -9.23
N LYS A 9 15.35 -1.29 -9.85
CA LYS A 9 16.55 -2.02 -10.29
C LYS A 9 17.80 -1.21 -9.97
N ASP A 10 18.51 -0.76 -11.00
CA ASP A 10 19.79 -0.07 -10.90
C ASP A 10 19.68 1.33 -10.27
N LEU A 11 18.49 1.93 -10.24
CA LEU A 11 18.23 3.21 -9.57
C LEU A 11 17.53 3.06 -8.21
N SER A 12 17.37 1.84 -7.70
CA SER A 12 16.73 1.57 -6.39
C SER A 12 17.39 2.31 -5.24
N TYR A 13 18.68 2.62 -5.30
CA TYR A 13 19.38 3.40 -4.28
C TYR A 13 18.79 4.79 -4.05
N LEU A 14 18.00 5.32 -4.99
CA LEU A 14 17.27 6.60 -4.86
C LEU A 14 15.95 6.44 -4.09
N TRP A 15 15.45 5.22 -3.88
CA TRP A 15 14.15 4.97 -3.27
C TRP A 15 13.97 5.63 -1.90
N PRO A 16 14.93 5.54 -0.95
CA PRO A 16 14.80 6.18 0.36
C PRO A 16 14.78 7.72 0.30
N LEU A 17 15.23 8.32 -0.80
CA LEU A 17 15.16 9.77 -1.04
C LEU A 17 13.80 10.18 -1.60
N ILE A 18 13.21 9.34 -2.46
CA ILE A 18 11.92 9.62 -3.13
C ILE A 18 10.74 9.32 -2.21
N SER A 19 10.85 8.27 -1.40
CA SER A 19 9.85 7.88 -0.41
C SER A 19 10.57 7.65 0.92
N PRO A 20 10.79 8.69 1.74
CA PRO A 20 11.42 8.52 3.04
C PRO A 20 10.59 7.61 3.96
N PRO A 21 11.21 6.68 4.73
CA PRO A 21 10.47 5.76 5.60
C PRO A 21 9.52 6.42 6.61
N GLY A 22 9.84 7.64 7.05
CA GLY A 22 9.02 8.40 8.00
C GLY A 22 7.67 8.84 7.42
N GLU A 23 7.54 8.97 6.10
CA GLU A 23 6.29 9.38 5.45
C GLU A 23 5.22 8.26 5.48
N SER A 24 5.64 7.00 5.66
CA SER A 24 4.72 5.87 5.79
C SER A 24 4.09 5.73 7.18
N LEU A 25 4.44 6.58 8.16
CA LEU A 25 3.98 6.43 9.54
C LEU A 25 2.47 6.69 9.68
N GLU A 26 1.95 7.76 9.09
CA GLU A 26 0.52 8.11 9.18
C GLU A 26 -0.35 6.99 8.58
N GLU A 27 0.08 6.46 7.43
CA GLU A 27 -0.58 5.32 6.82
C GLU A 27 -0.45 4.06 7.68
N ALA A 28 0.72 3.75 8.21
CA ALA A 28 0.92 2.58 9.07
C ALA A 28 0.01 2.58 10.30
N ILE A 29 -0.30 3.76 10.86
CA ILE A 29 -1.27 3.89 11.96
C ILE A 29 -2.65 3.40 11.52
N ILE A 30 -3.12 3.84 10.35
CA ILE A 30 -4.42 3.41 9.78
C ILE A 30 -4.42 1.90 9.53
N TRP A 31 -3.35 1.36 8.94
CA TRP A 31 -3.22 -0.08 8.69
C TRP A 31 -3.26 -0.89 10.00
N ASN A 32 -2.53 -0.46 11.03
CA ASN A 32 -2.57 -1.09 12.35
C ASN A 32 -3.96 -1.03 12.98
N GLU A 33 -4.67 0.10 12.90
CA GLU A 33 -6.04 0.21 13.41
C GLU A 33 -7.00 -0.77 12.72
N ILE A 34 -6.91 -0.90 11.39
CA ILE A 34 -7.71 -1.87 10.64
C ILE A 34 -7.38 -3.30 11.07
N LEU A 35 -6.10 -3.63 11.23
CA LEU A 35 -5.67 -4.95 11.69
C LEU A 35 -6.21 -5.26 13.08
N LEU A 36 -6.07 -4.34 14.04
CA LEU A 36 -6.58 -4.50 15.41
C LEU A 36 -8.10 -4.67 15.43
N ASN A 37 -8.84 -3.87 14.67
CA ASN A 37 -10.31 -3.93 14.63
C ASN A 37 -10.84 -5.24 14.05
N ASN A 38 -10.09 -5.89 13.15
CA ASN A 38 -10.54 -7.12 12.49
C ASN A 38 -9.95 -8.41 13.09
N LEU A 39 -8.74 -8.35 13.64
CA LEU A 39 -8.02 -9.51 14.15
C LEU A 39 -7.93 -9.55 15.69
N GLY A 40 -8.23 -8.44 16.36
CA GLY A 40 -8.11 -8.28 17.81
C GLY A 40 -6.70 -7.90 18.25
N GLU A 41 -6.52 -7.81 19.58
CA GLU A 41 -5.24 -7.49 20.19
C GLU A 41 -4.25 -8.67 20.10
N GLY A 42 -2.96 -8.34 20.12
CA GLY A 42 -1.86 -9.31 20.11
C GLY A 42 -1.11 -9.38 18.78
N PRO A 43 -0.01 -10.15 18.74
CA PRO A 43 0.81 -10.24 17.54
C PRO A 43 0.14 -11.11 16.47
N HIS A 44 0.08 -10.57 15.25
CA HIS A 44 -0.47 -11.28 14.09
C HIS A 44 0.65 -11.71 13.13
N ARG A 45 0.41 -12.78 12.38
CA ARG A 45 1.25 -13.18 11.25
C ARG A 45 0.81 -12.46 10.00
N ILE A 46 1.68 -11.63 9.43
CA ILE A 46 1.36 -10.75 8.32
C ILE A 46 2.26 -11.05 7.13
N LEU A 47 1.68 -11.23 5.96
CA LEU A 47 2.39 -11.32 4.68
C LEU A 47 2.21 -10.03 3.90
N ASP A 48 3.30 -9.39 3.49
CA ASP A 48 3.28 -8.23 2.59
C ASP A 48 3.72 -8.66 1.17
N LEU A 49 2.81 -8.53 0.20
CA LEU A 49 3.06 -8.86 -1.21
C LEU A 49 3.37 -7.58 -1.99
N GLY A 50 4.57 -7.51 -2.57
CA GLY A 50 5.08 -6.30 -3.21
C GLY A 50 5.57 -5.28 -2.18
N VAL A 51 6.40 -5.73 -1.24
CA VAL A 51 6.87 -4.94 -0.08
C VAL A 51 7.70 -3.70 -0.47
N GLY A 52 8.23 -3.66 -1.70
CA GLY A 52 9.16 -2.63 -2.15
C GLY A 52 10.34 -2.46 -1.19
N GLY A 53 10.57 -1.22 -0.76
CA GLY A 53 11.63 -0.85 0.19
C GLY A 53 11.32 -1.21 1.64
N GLY A 54 10.12 -1.74 1.92
CA GLY A 54 9.69 -2.14 3.26
C GLY A 54 9.37 -0.99 4.21
N HIS A 55 9.03 0.19 3.69
CA HIS A 55 8.79 1.39 4.49
C HIS A 55 7.52 1.27 5.33
N LEU A 56 6.38 0.95 4.71
CA LEU A 56 5.14 0.65 5.45
C LEU A 56 5.37 -0.52 6.42
N LEU A 57 5.96 -1.61 5.93
CA LEU A 57 6.21 -2.80 6.75
C LEU A 57 7.05 -2.49 8.00
N SER A 58 8.00 -1.55 7.93
CA SER A 58 8.87 -1.19 9.05
C SER A 58 8.15 -0.65 10.28
N HIS A 59 6.94 -0.10 10.08
CA HIS A 59 6.08 0.37 11.16
C HIS A 59 5.15 -0.71 11.71
N LEU A 60 5.08 -1.88 11.06
CA LEU A 60 4.25 -3.02 11.45
C LEU A 60 5.03 -4.13 12.16
N THR A 61 6.36 -4.19 11.97
CA THR A 61 7.24 -5.25 12.49
C THR A 61 7.30 -5.33 14.01
N TYR A 62 7.16 -4.21 14.73
CA TYR A 62 7.25 -4.20 16.19
C TYR A 62 6.09 -4.93 16.88
N ALA A 63 4.89 -4.87 16.28
CA ALA A 63 3.69 -5.46 16.85
C ALA A 63 3.37 -6.84 16.28
N ASN A 64 3.98 -7.25 15.17
CA ASN A 64 3.55 -8.39 14.37
C ASN A 64 4.72 -9.24 13.86
N GLN A 65 4.45 -10.52 13.59
CA GLN A 65 5.39 -11.38 12.88
C GLN A 65 5.18 -11.22 11.37
N THR A 66 6.10 -10.52 10.70
CA THR A 66 5.95 -10.15 9.29
C THR A 66 6.79 -11.04 8.36
N THR A 67 6.29 -11.22 7.14
CA THR A 67 6.99 -11.83 6.01
C THR A 67 6.80 -10.94 4.79
N ALA A 68 7.86 -10.77 4.00
CA ALA A 68 7.88 -9.84 2.88
C ALA A 68 8.16 -10.55 1.56
N VAL A 69 7.42 -10.18 0.52
CA VAL A 69 7.62 -10.67 -0.85
C VAL A 69 7.78 -9.48 -1.78
N ASP A 70 8.74 -9.57 -2.70
CA ASP A 70 8.81 -8.64 -3.83
C ASP A 70 9.44 -9.34 -5.05
N ILE A 71 9.11 -8.86 -6.24
CA ILE A 71 9.69 -9.38 -7.48
C ILE A 71 11.13 -8.86 -7.69
N SER A 72 11.44 -7.67 -7.15
CA SER A 72 12.73 -7.01 -7.27
C SER A 72 13.69 -7.40 -6.14
N ASN A 73 14.83 -8.00 -6.51
CA ASN A 73 15.91 -8.29 -5.55
C ASN A 73 16.54 -7.01 -5.00
N GLU A 74 16.60 -5.95 -5.80
CA GLU A 74 17.16 -4.67 -5.40
C GLU A 74 16.28 -3.99 -4.34
N MET A 75 14.96 -4.04 -4.50
CA MET A 75 14.01 -3.54 -3.49
C MET A 75 14.06 -4.39 -2.22
N LEU A 76 14.10 -5.72 -2.34
CA LEU A 76 14.31 -6.61 -1.19
C LEU A 76 15.61 -6.32 -0.45
N SER A 77 16.67 -5.92 -1.15
CA SER A 77 17.95 -5.56 -0.54
C SER A 77 17.84 -4.28 0.31
N LEU A 78 16.97 -3.34 -0.07
CA LEU A 78 16.65 -2.17 0.75
C LEU A 78 15.76 -2.55 1.93
N SER A 79 14.71 -3.33 1.66
CA SER A 79 13.79 -3.81 2.69
C SER A 79 14.49 -4.59 3.80
N LYS A 80 15.47 -5.44 3.46
CA LYS A 80 16.31 -6.17 4.44
C LYS A 80 17.17 -5.25 5.30
N LYS A 81 17.66 -4.14 4.75
CA LYS A 81 18.45 -3.17 5.53
C LYS A 81 17.59 -2.44 6.55
N LEU A 82 16.34 -2.13 6.18
CA LEU A 82 15.39 -1.45 7.05
C LEU A 82 14.74 -2.41 8.05
N ASN A 83 14.49 -3.66 7.64
CA ASN A 83 13.77 -4.68 8.37
C ASN A 83 14.62 -5.96 8.52
N PRO A 84 15.72 -5.93 9.30
CA PRO A 84 16.70 -7.02 9.33
C PRO A 84 16.16 -8.35 9.87
N ASP A 85 15.12 -8.31 10.71
CA ASP A 85 14.53 -9.49 11.35
C ASP A 85 13.36 -10.09 10.55
N VAL A 86 12.98 -9.47 9.43
CA VAL A 86 11.89 -9.94 8.58
C VAL A 86 12.39 -10.99 7.60
N ILE A 87 11.59 -12.02 7.38
CA ILE A 87 11.85 -13.03 6.35
C ILE A 87 11.42 -12.46 4.99
N HIS A 88 12.34 -12.46 4.01
CA HIS A 88 12.06 -11.99 2.64
C HIS A 88 12.14 -13.11 1.62
N TYR A 89 11.16 -13.16 0.73
CA TYR A 89 11.16 -14.04 -0.43
C TYR A 89 11.14 -13.21 -1.72
N GLN A 90 11.97 -13.58 -2.69
CA GLN A 90 11.81 -13.08 -4.04
C GLN A 90 10.67 -13.85 -4.72
N GLY A 91 9.68 -13.14 -5.24
CA GLY A 91 8.64 -13.77 -6.04
C GLY A 91 7.55 -12.81 -6.50
N ASP A 92 6.67 -13.34 -7.34
CA ASP A 92 5.59 -12.59 -7.97
C ASP A 92 4.30 -12.76 -7.18
N MET A 93 3.67 -11.66 -6.78
CA MET A 93 2.41 -11.68 -6.01
C MET A 93 1.28 -12.44 -6.72
N ARG A 94 1.36 -12.59 -8.05
CA ARG A 94 0.36 -13.31 -8.85
C ARG A 94 0.42 -14.82 -8.68
N ASN A 95 1.57 -15.39 -8.30
CA ASN A 95 1.76 -16.85 -8.34
C ASN A 95 2.65 -17.46 -7.25
N ILE A 96 3.29 -16.66 -6.40
CA ILE A 96 4.16 -17.19 -5.33
C ILE A 96 3.39 -18.16 -4.42
N ARG A 97 4.03 -19.23 -3.95
CA ARG A 97 3.48 -20.18 -2.97
C ARG A 97 4.53 -20.43 -1.90
N LEU A 98 4.24 -20.02 -0.66
CA LEU A 98 5.18 -20.07 0.47
C LEU A 98 4.93 -21.25 1.41
N ASP A 99 3.90 -22.06 1.15
CA ASP A 99 3.41 -23.14 2.02
C ASP A 99 3.21 -22.68 3.48
N GLN A 100 2.80 -21.42 3.63
CA GLN A 100 2.57 -20.75 4.90
C GLN A 100 1.22 -20.05 4.92
N ILE A 101 0.63 -19.99 6.10
CA ILE A 101 -0.66 -19.36 6.36
C ILE A 101 -0.48 -18.17 7.31
N TYR A 102 -1.20 -17.08 7.04
CA TYR A 102 -1.11 -15.79 7.71
C TYR A 102 -2.49 -15.31 8.18
N ASP A 103 -2.49 -14.46 9.20
CA ASP A 103 -3.67 -13.78 9.73
C ASP A 103 -4.10 -12.62 8.81
N ALA A 104 -3.11 -11.94 8.22
CA ALA A 104 -3.33 -10.90 7.23
C ALA A 104 -2.40 -11.04 6.03
N VAL A 105 -2.91 -10.65 4.86
CA VAL A 105 -2.13 -10.40 3.65
C VAL A 105 -2.32 -8.93 3.27
N LEU A 106 -1.21 -8.23 3.07
CA LEU A 106 -1.14 -6.82 2.73
C LEU A 106 -0.67 -6.68 1.28
N ILE A 107 -1.30 -5.81 0.52
CA ILE A 107 -0.83 -5.36 -0.79
C ILE A 107 -1.06 -3.85 -0.85
N HIS A 108 0.02 -3.07 -0.79
CA HIS A 108 -0.05 -1.61 -0.79
C HIS A 108 -0.17 -1.06 -2.21
N ASP A 109 0.56 0.01 -2.55
CA ASP A 109 0.62 0.64 -3.87
C ASP A 109 1.05 -0.35 -4.98
N SER A 110 1.71 -1.44 -4.60
CA SER A 110 2.13 -2.53 -5.48
C SER A 110 0.96 -3.18 -6.25
N ILE A 111 -0.28 -3.09 -5.74
CA ILE A 111 -1.48 -3.57 -6.46
C ILE A 111 -1.74 -2.75 -7.75
N SER A 112 -1.33 -1.48 -7.79
CA SER A 112 -1.49 -0.58 -8.93
C SER A 112 -0.66 -0.99 -10.16
N TYR A 113 0.28 -1.94 -10.01
CA TYR A 113 1.12 -2.43 -11.11
C TYR A 113 0.48 -3.53 -11.95
N LEU A 114 -0.67 -4.07 -11.51
CA LEU A 114 -1.41 -5.10 -12.23
C LEU A 114 -2.17 -4.45 -13.40
N LEU A 115 -1.92 -4.94 -14.61
CA LEU A 115 -2.32 -4.29 -15.85
C LEU A 115 -3.70 -4.73 -16.37
N ASN A 116 -4.26 -5.79 -15.80
CA ASN A 116 -5.55 -6.35 -16.22
C ASN A 116 -6.24 -7.13 -15.10
N GLU A 117 -7.52 -7.45 -15.33
CA GLU A 117 -8.37 -8.16 -14.36
C GLU A 117 -7.87 -9.56 -14.04
N GLN A 118 -7.22 -10.26 -14.98
CA GLN A 118 -6.68 -11.60 -14.73
C GLN A 118 -5.52 -11.53 -13.74
N GLU A 119 -4.63 -10.55 -13.86
CA GLU A 119 -3.52 -10.35 -12.92
C GLU A 119 -4.01 -10.02 -11.51
N LEU A 120 -5.08 -9.22 -11.39
CA LEU A 120 -5.77 -8.97 -10.12
C LEU A 120 -6.38 -10.24 -9.54
N PHE A 121 -7.09 -11.01 -10.37
CA PHE A 121 -7.68 -12.28 -9.97
C PHE A 121 -6.63 -13.27 -9.46
N ASP A 122 -5.53 -13.45 -10.18
CA ASP A 122 -4.44 -14.36 -9.81
C ASP A 122 -3.76 -13.93 -8.49
N THR A 123 -3.61 -12.62 -8.29
CA THR A 123 -3.11 -12.04 -7.04
C THR A 123 -4.05 -12.32 -5.87
N PHE A 124 -5.37 -12.18 -6.07
CA PHE A 124 -6.35 -12.51 -5.02
C PHE A 124 -6.42 -14.01 -4.71
N VAL A 125 -6.27 -14.87 -5.72
CA VAL A 125 -6.11 -16.32 -5.51
C VAL A 125 -4.88 -16.60 -4.67
N THR A 126 -3.77 -15.91 -4.96
CA THR A 126 -2.52 -16.04 -4.19
C THR A 126 -2.69 -15.54 -2.75
N ALA A 127 -3.27 -14.36 -2.54
CA ALA A 127 -3.55 -13.86 -1.20
C ALA A 127 -4.47 -14.82 -0.43
N LYS A 128 -5.55 -15.29 -1.06
CA LYS A 128 -6.49 -16.22 -0.44
C LYS A 128 -5.84 -17.54 -0.05
N HIS A 129 -4.91 -18.05 -0.86
CA HIS A 129 -4.16 -19.27 -0.56
C HIS A 129 -3.32 -19.15 0.72
N HIS A 130 -2.76 -17.96 0.98
CA HIS A 130 -1.93 -17.69 2.16
C HIS A 130 -2.73 -17.24 3.37
N LEU A 131 -4.04 -16.99 3.25
CA LEU A 131 -4.86 -16.56 4.38
C LEU A 131 -5.46 -17.73 5.14
N ARG A 132 -5.43 -17.64 6.48
CA ARG A 132 -6.25 -18.54 7.29
C ARG A 132 -7.74 -18.29 7.04
N LYS A 133 -8.57 -19.20 7.56
CA LYS A 133 -10.00 -18.92 7.70
C LYS A 133 -10.19 -17.67 8.55
N ASP A 134 -11.07 -16.77 8.09
CA ASP A 134 -11.37 -15.48 8.74
C ASP A 134 -10.16 -14.53 8.86
N GLY A 135 -9.12 -14.75 8.05
CA GLY A 135 -8.02 -13.80 7.87
C GLY A 135 -8.42 -12.64 6.94
N VAL A 136 -7.64 -11.56 6.98
CA VAL A 136 -7.95 -10.31 6.27
C VAL A 136 -6.99 -10.05 5.12
N LEU A 137 -7.54 -9.60 3.99
CA LEU A 137 -6.78 -9.02 2.89
C LEU A 137 -6.95 -7.49 2.95
N LEU A 138 -5.85 -6.75 3.10
CA LEU A 138 -5.83 -5.30 3.04
C LEU A 138 -5.17 -4.85 1.74
N LEU A 139 -5.82 -3.94 1.02
CA LEU A 139 -5.39 -3.41 -0.27
C LEU A 139 -5.29 -1.89 -0.21
N GLY A 140 -4.20 -1.32 -0.73
CA GLY A 140 -3.97 0.13 -0.81
C GLY A 140 -3.67 0.62 -2.23
N PRO A 141 -4.63 0.60 -3.18
CA PRO A 141 -4.41 1.11 -4.53
C PRO A 141 -4.25 2.64 -4.57
N ASP A 142 -3.32 3.15 -5.39
CA ASP A 142 -3.07 4.60 -5.54
C ASP A 142 -4.26 5.35 -6.14
N TRP A 143 -4.94 4.71 -7.08
CA TRP A 143 -6.03 5.31 -7.83
C TRP A 143 -7.25 4.41 -7.74
N THR A 144 -8.30 4.95 -7.13
CA THR A 144 -9.64 4.37 -7.19
C THR A 144 -10.52 5.23 -8.08
N LYS A 145 -11.65 4.69 -8.55
CA LYS A 145 -12.63 5.50 -9.28
C LYS A 145 -12.99 6.70 -8.43
N GLU A 146 -12.74 7.91 -8.95
CA GLU A 146 -13.03 9.15 -8.22
C GLU A 146 -14.51 9.21 -7.84
N SER A 147 -14.76 9.12 -6.53
CA SER A 147 -16.09 9.26 -5.94
C SER A 147 -16.31 10.63 -5.31
N PHE A 148 -15.35 11.55 -5.49
CA PHE A 148 -15.44 12.90 -4.96
C PHE A 148 -16.58 13.66 -5.68
N PRO A 149 -17.62 14.13 -4.97
CA PRO A 149 -18.78 14.78 -5.58
C PRO A 149 -18.51 16.23 -6.03
N GLY A 150 -17.24 16.62 -6.22
CA GLY A 150 -16.81 17.99 -6.47
C GLY A 150 -16.83 18.86 -5.21
N THR A 151 -15.98 19.90 -5.17
CA THR A 151 -16.05 20.94 -4.12
C THR A 151 -17.13 21.96 -4.47
N THR A 152 -17.97 22.32 -3.51
CA THR A 152 -18.71 23.60 -3.58
C THR A 152 -17.72 24.74 -3.33
N VAL A 153 -17.46 25.56 -4.36
CA VAL A 153 -16.69 26.80 -4.19
C VAL A 153 -17.64 27.89 -3.70
N MET A 154 -17.53 28.28 -2.43
CA MET A 154 -18.21 29.45 -1.89
C MET A 154 -17.40 30.70 -2.27
N HIS A 155 -17.85 31.43 -3.28
CA HIS A 155 -17.27 32.72 -3.65
C HIS A 155 -17.94 33.83 -2.84
N TRP A 156 -17.16 34.54 -2.00
CA TRP A 156 -17.66 35.68 -1.22
C TRP A 156 -17.20 36.99 -1.89
N ILE A 157 -18.14 37.74 -2.45
CA ILE A 157 -17.89 39.11 -2.94
C ILE A 157 -18.25 40.07 -1.82
N LYS A 158 -17.27 40.84 -1.32
CA LYS A 158 -17.54 41.99 -0.46
C LYS A 158 -17.74 43.21 -1.35
N GLU A 159 -18.99 43.54 -1.66
CA GLU A 159 -19.33 44.79 -2.34
C GLU A 159 -19.07 45.98 -1.41
N THR A 160 -18.10 46.81 -1.76
CA THR A 160 -17.97 48.14 -1.18
C THR A 160 -19.01 49.05 -1.83
N ALA A 161 -20.21 49.07 -1.23
CA ALA A 161 -21.32 50.01 -1.48
C ALA A 161 -21.83 50.12 -2.94
N ARG A 162 -22.80 49.28 -3.31
CA ARG A 162 -24.25 49.63 -3.40
C ARG A 162 -25.05 48.45 -3.97
N ARG A 163 -25.87 47.84 -3.09
CA ARG A 163 -26.92 46.81 -3.32
C ARG A 163 -26.47 45.41 -3.76
N THR A 164 -26.44 44.52 -2.77
CA THR A 164 -26.31 43.07 -2.89
C THR A 164 -27.49 42.45 -3.66
N ASN A 165 -27.22 41.63 -4.67
CA ASN A 165 -28.11 40.56 -5.13
C ASN A 165 -27.31 39.26 -5.28
N MET A 166 -27.86 38.17 -4.76
CA MET A 166 -27.24 36.85 -4.69
C MET A 166 -27.69 36.02 -5.89
N TYR A 167 -26.76 35.52 -6.71
CA TYR A 167 -27.07 34.55 -7.76
C TYR A 167 -26.33 33.24 -7.50
N ARG A 168 -27.06 32.14 -7.59
CA ARG A 168 -26.55 30.78 -7.52
C ARG A 168 -26.46 30.26 -8.95
N THR A 169 -25.26 29.91 -9.40
CA THR A 169 -25.06 29.21 -10.67
C THR A 169 -24.37 27.89 -10.36
N SER A 170 -25.01 26.79 -10.75
CA SER A 170 -24.39 25.46 -10.78
C SER A 170 -23.64 25.31 -12.10
N ILE A 171 -22.44 24.75 -12.06
CA ILE A 171 -21.77 24.16 -13.23
C ILE A 171 -21.86 22.65 -13.06
#